data_AF-B0G1D1-F1
#
_entry.id   AF-B0G1D1-F1
#
_cell.length_a   1.000
_cell.length_b   1.000
_cell.length_c   1.000
_cell.angle_alpha   90.00
_cell.angle_beta   90.00
_cell.angle_gamma   90.00
#
_symmetry.space_group_name_H-M   'P 1'
#
loop_
_entity.id
_entity.type
_entity.pdbx_description
1 polymer ?
#
loop_
_entity_poly.entity_id
_entity_poly.type
_entity_poly.pdbx_seq_one_letter_code
_entity_poly.pdbx_strand_id
1 'polypeptide(L)'
;MSDNIKETVAKNLLYYRKKNKITQKELAEKLGVKHNAISSWENGVNSIDIDTLFQICKIFGISVNDMYASPFHQLSSLKNIDVSKFDTAKVVSIENLFSTLKELSIENLNKVNIYVENLLTNQQMEEALTVQAAHGRTDIKVTDEMNQHDDDIMDDKNF
;
A
#
# COMPACT_ATOMS: atom_id res chain seq x y z
N MET A 1 -12.02 7.85 19.51
CA MET A 1 -11.94 7.22 18.17
C MET A 1 -13.34 6.80 17.79
N SER A 2 -14.00 7.49 16.87
CA SER A 2 -15.22 6.96 16.27
C SER A 2 -14.78 5.98 15.19
N ASP A 3 -14.94 4.68 15.44
CA ASP A 3 -14.68 3.66 14.43
C ASP A 3 -15.62 3.92 13.25
N ASN A 4 -15.05 4.26 12.09
CA ASN A 4 -15.84 4.44 10.88
C ASN A 4 -16.27 3.05 10.39
N ILE A 5 -17.49 2.65 10.76
CA ILE A 5 -18.10 1.37 10.40
C ILE A 5 -18.00 1.11 8.89
N LYS A 6 -18.20 2.14 8.07
CA LYS A 6 -18.09 2.05 6.60
C LYS A 6 -16.68 1.61 6.17
N GLU A 7 -15.65 2.18 6.78
CA GLU A 7 -14.26 1.85 6.48
C GLU A 7 -13.91 0.43 6.93
N THR A 8 -14.46 -0.02 8.06
CA THR A 8 -14.28 -1.40 8.55
C THR A 8 -14.88 -2.41 7.57
N VAL A 9 -16.12 -2.18 7.14
CA VAL A 9 -16.79 -3.03 6.15
C VAL A 9 -16.04 -3.04 4.81
N ALA A 10 -15.57 -1.89 4.35
CA ALA A 10 -14.79 -1.78 3.11
C ALA A 10 -13.50 -2.63 3.17
N LYS A 11 -12.74 -2.53 4.26
CA LYS A 11 -11.51 -3.31 4.47
C LYS A 11 -11.79 -4.80 4.59
N ASN A 12 -12.85 -5.19 5.30
CA ASN A 12 -13.20 -6.59 5.48
C ASN A 12 -13.71 -7.22 4.18
N LEU A 13 -14.50 -6.49 3.38
CA LEU A 13 -14.91 -6.91 2.05
C LEU A 13 -13.68 -7.25 1.18
N LEU A 14 -12.72 -6.31 1.10
CA LEU A 14 -11.48 -6.50 0.36
C LEU A 14 -10.69 -7.72 0.84
N TYR A 15 -10.58 -7.88 2.17
CA TYR A 15 -9.89 -9.00 2.79
C TYR A 15 -10.52 -10.34 2.43
N TYR A 16 -11.82 -10.52 2.64
CA TYR A 16 -12.49 -11.78 2.36
C TYR A 16 -12.54 -12.10 0.87
N ARG A 17 -12.65 -11.09 0.00
CA ARG A 17 -12.53 -11.27 -1.44
C ARG A 17 -11.16 -11.85 -1.82
N LYS A 18 -10.08 -11.25 -1.32
CA LYS A 18 -8.70 -11.74 -1.55
C LYS A 18 -8.47 -13.12 -0.95
N LYS A 19 -8.98 -13.39 0.26
CA LYS A 19 -8.89 -14.70 0.92
C LYS A 19 -9.55 -15.82 0.12
N ASN A 20 -10.67 -15.52 -0.52
CA ASN A 20 -11.39 -16.43 -1.42
C ASN A 20 -10.81 -16.48 -2.85
N LYS A 21 -9.74 -15.72 -3.13
CA LYS A 21 -9.04 -15.68 -4.43
C LYS A 21 -9.92 -15.32 -5.62
N ILE A 22 -10.93 -14.47 -5.42
CA ILE A 22 -11.79 -13.97 -6.50
C ILE A 22 -11.46 -12.50 -6.81
N THR A 23 -11.68 -12.10 -8.06
CA THR A 23 -11.52 -10.73 -8.55
C THR A 23 -12.74 -9.87 -8.20
N GLN A 24 -12.60 -8.54 -8.29
CA GLN A 24 -13.73 -7.62 -8.13
C GLN A 24 -14.82 -7.90 -9.18
N LYS A 25 -14.43 -8.28 -10.40
CA LYS A 25 -15.35 -8.63 -11.49
C LYS A 25 -16.15 -9.88 -11.20
N GLU A 26 -15.50 -10.95 -10.76
CA GLU A 26 -16.18 -12.20 -10.40
C GLU A 26 -17.12 -12.02 -9.21
N LEU A 27 -16.75 -11.20 -8.22
CA LEU A 27 -17.64 -10.87 -7.12
C LEU A 27 -18.87 -10.07 -7.60
N ALA A 28 -18.66 -9.12 -8.51
CA ALA A 28 -19.75 -8.34 -9.10
C ALA A 28 -20.73 -9.24 -9.87
N GLU A 29 -20.21 -10.20 -10.65
CA GLU A 29 -21.00 -11.19 -11.38
C GLU A 29 -21.83 -12.07 -10.43
N LYS A 30 -21.23 -12.55 -9.32
CA LYS A 30 -21.94 -13.35 -8.31
C LYS A 30 -23.06 -12.59 -7.59
N LEU A 31 -22.91 -11.28 -7.44
CA LEU A 31 -23.89 -10.41 -6.79
C LEU A 31 -24.89 -9.78 -7.77
N GLY A 32 -24.69 -9.95 -9.09
CA GLY A 32 -25.52 -9.29 -10.10
C GLY A 32 -25.38 -7.76 -10.11
N VAL A 33 -24.23 -7.22 -9.69
CA VAL A 33 -23.97 -5.78 -9.63
C VAL A 33 -22.91 -5.35 -10.63
N LYS A 34 -22.79 -4.04 -10.87
CA LYS A 34 -21.73 -3.49 -11.73
C LYS A 34 -20.37 -3.59 -11.02
N HIS A 35 -19.31 -3.90 -11.77
CA HIS A 35 -17.92 -3.93 -11.27
C HIS A 35 -17.54 -2.69 -10.43
N ASN A 36 -17.95 -1.50 -10.89
CA ASN A 36 -17.64 -0.24 -10.21
C ASN A 36 -18.25 -0.14 -8.80
N ALA A 37 -19.35 -0.86 -8.52
CA ALA A 37 -19.92 -0.91 -7.18
C ALA A 37 -18.96 -1.58 -6.20
N ILE A 38 -18.37 -2.73 -6.58
CA ILE A 38 -17.38 -3.43 -5.75
C ILE A 38 -16.18 -2.54 -5.45
N SER A 39 -15.62 -1.91 -6.49
CA SER A 39 -14.49 -0.99 -6.32
C SER A 39 -14.85 0.19 -5.41
N SER A 40 -16.03 0.78 -5.58
CA SER A 40 -16.51 1.88 -4.72
C SER A 40 -16.66 1.45 -3.26
N TRP A 41 -17.17 0.25 -3.01
CA TRP A 41 -17.35 -0.31 -1.67
C TRP A 41 -16.03 -0.65 -1.01
N GLU A 42 -15.10 -1.30 -1.71
CA GLU A 42 -13.76 -1.65 -1.19
C GLU A 42 -12.91 -0.40 -0.87
N ASN A 43 -13.16 0.71 -1.57
CA ASN A 43 -12.51 1.99 -1.30
C ASN A 43 -13.28 2.85 -0.27
N GLY A 44 -14.40 2.38 0.25
CA GLY A 44 -15.22 3.11 1.24
C GLY A 44 -15.88 4.38 0.70
N VAL A 45 -16.01 4.52 -0.62
CA VAL A 45 -16.65 5.69 -1.25
C VAL A 45 -18.15 5.66 -0.98
N ASN A 46 -18.81 4.55 -1.35
CA ASN A 46 -20.23 4.33 -1.13
C ASN A 46 -20.49 3.28 -0.04
N SER A 47 -21.59 3.42 0.69
CA SER A 47 -22.05 2.41 1.63
C SER A 47 -22.70 1.24 0.90
N ILE A 48 -22.49 0.03 1.42
CA ILE A 48 -23.17 -1.19 0.98
C ILE A 48 -24.54 -1.25 1.67
N ASP A 49 -25.56 -1.65 0.92
CA ASP A 49 -26.88 -1.93 1.47
C ASP A 49 -26.91 -3.25 2.28
N ILE A 50 -27.78 -3.33 3.29
CA ILE A 50 -27.82 -4.48 4.19
C ILE A 50 -28.12 -5.80 3.48
N ASP A 51 -29.00 -5.83 2.48
CA ASP A 51 -29.34 -7.07 1.76
C ASP A 51 -28.15 -7.55 0.94
N THR A 52 -27.45 -6.61 0.31
CA THR A 52 -26.22 -6.90 -0.45
C THR A 52 -25.13 -7.42 0.49
N LEU A 53 -24.99 -6.83 1.68
CA LEU A 53 -24.03 -7.27 2.68
C LEU A 53 -24.29 -8.71 3.13
N PHE A 54 -25.56 -9.08 3.33
CA PHE A 54 -25.93 -10.45 3.67
C PHE A 54 -25.60 -11.44 2.55
N GLN A 55 -25.79 -11.06 1.28
CA GLN A 55 -25.40 -11.91 0.15
C GLN A 55 -23.88 -12.12 0.10
N ILE A 56 -23.11 -11.05 0.31
CA ILE A 56 -21.64 -11.11 0.42
C ILE A 56 -21.22 -12.08 1.53
N CYS A 57 -21.84 -11.98 2.71
CA CYS A 57 -21.55 -12.87 3.83
C CYS A 57 -21.81 -14.34 3.47
N LYS A 58 -22.92 -14.63 2.76
CA LYS A 58 -23.23 -15.99 2.27
C LYS A 58 -22.20 -16.50 1.26
N ILE A 59 -21.75 -15.65 0.33
CA ILE A 59 -20.74 -16.00 -0.68
C ILE A 59 -19.42 -16.37 0.00
N PHE A 60 -19.01 -15.64 1.04
CA PHE A 60 -17.76 -15.87 1.74
C PHE A 60 -17.85 -16.91 2.86
N GLY A 61 -19.06 -17.38 3.20
CA GLY A 61 -19.27 -18.32 4.31
C GLY A 61 -18.95 -17.72 5.68
N ILE A 62 -19.20 -16.42 5.86
CA ILE A 62 -18.93 -15.68 7.10
C ILE A 62 -20.22 -15.14 7.71
N SER A 63 -20.17 -14.78 8.99
CA SER A 63 -21.27 -14.07 9.65
C SER A 63 -21.19 -12.57 9.40
N VAL A 64 -22.30 -11.87 9.62
CA VAL A 64 -22.32 -10.40 9.61
C VAL A 64 -21.38 -9.83 10.67
N ASN A 65 -21.27 -10.49 11.82
CA ASN A 65 -20.34 -10.08 12.88
C ASN A 65 -18.88 -10.10 12.39
N ASP A 66 -18.50 -11.08 11.57
CA ASP A 66 -17.16 -11.16 10.97
C ASP A 66 -16.88 -10.04 9.97
N MET A 67 -17.93 -9.50 9.35
CA MET A 67 -17.84 -8.36 8.42
C MET A 67 -17.69 -7.02 9.17
N TYR A 68 -18.21 -6.92 10.39
CA TYR A 68 -18.05 -5.73 11.25
C TYR A 68 -16.87 -5.84 12.24
N ALA A 69 -16.25 -7.02 12.35
CA ALA A 69 -15.13 -7.22 13.25
C ALA A 69 -13.95 -6.33 12.85
N SER A 70 -13.28 -5.76 13.86
CA SER A 70 -12.02 -5.05 13.64
C SER A 70 -11.01 -5.97 12.93
N PRO A 71 -10.15 -5.44 12.02
CA PRO A 71 -9.10 -6.23 11.35
C PRO A 71 -8.24 -7.03 12.33
N PHE A 72 -8.08 -6.54 13.56
CA PHE A 72 -7.29 -7.18 14.61
C PHE A 72 -8.04 -8.27 15.39
N HIS A 73 -9.34 -8.42 15.20
CA HIS A 73 -10.14 -9.45 15.89
C HIS A 73 -9.68 -10.87 15.52
N GLN A 74 -9.14 -11.08 14.32
CA GLN A 74 -8.59 -12.37 13.89
C GLN A 74 -7.19 -12.67 14.48
N LEU A 75 -6.50 -11.66 15.01
CA LEU A 75 -5.21 -11.86 15.71
C LEU A 75 -5.40 -12.46 17.10
N SER A 76 -6.63 -12.52 17.62
CA SER A 76 -6.96 -13.23 18.87
C SER A 76 -6.59 -14.72 18.85
N SER A 77 -6.49 -15.31 17.66
CA SER A 77 -6.10 -16.71 17.44
C SER A 77 -4.61 -16.92 17.18
N LEU A 78 -3.85 -15.83 17.07
CA LEU A 78 -2.43 -15.86 16.75
C LEU A 78 -1.65 -16.33 17.97
N LYS A 79 -1.17 -17.57 17.94
CA LYS A 79 -0.40 -18.14 19.07
C LYS A 79 1.05 -17.67 19.08
N ASN A 80 1.67 -17.57 17.90
CA ASN A 80 3.07 -17.21 17.72
C ASN A 80 3.23 -16.30 16.50
N ILE A 81 4.14 -15.32 16.58
CA ILE A 81 4.60 -14.49 15.47
C ILE A 81 6.09 -14.76 15.29
N ASP A 82 6.48 -15.17 14.07
CA ASP A 82 7.89 -15.31 13.72
C ASP A 82 8.48 -13.93 13.41
N VAL A 83 9.36 -13.46 14.30
CA VAL A 83 10.08 -12.19 14.17
C VAL A 83 11.56 -12.39 13.85
N SER A 84 12.00 -13.62 13.58
CA SER A 84 13.42 -13.99 13.43
C SER A 84 14.14 -13.29 12.27
N LYS A 85 13.38 -12.77 11.29
CA LYS A 85 13.89 -12.05 10.12
C LYS A 85 13.97 -10.54 10.30
N PHE A 86 13.46 -10.01 11.41
CA PHE A 86 13.59 -8.59 11.71
C PHE A 86 14.91 -8.37 12.44
N ASP A 87 15.74 -7.45 11.92
CA ASP A 87 16.91 -6.96 12.65
C ASP A 87 16.43 -6.05 13.79
N THR A 88 16.10 -6.68 14.92
CA THR A 88 15.68 -5.99 16.14
C THR A 88 16.86 -5.56 17.00
N ALA A 89 18.11 -5.80 16.58
CA ALA A 89 19.30 -5.55 17.40
C ALA A 89 19.48 -4.06 17.76
N LYS A 90 18.87 -3.15 16.97
CA LYS A 90 18.86 -1.70 17.22
C LYS A 90 17.56 -1.17 17.81
N VAL A 91 16.53 -2.02 17.94
CA VAL A 91 15.25 -1.63 18.56
C VAL A 91 15.42 -1.78 20.07
N VAL A 92 16.08 -0.79 20.68
CA VAL A 92 16.36 -0.80 22.13
C VAL A 92 15.06 -0.65 22.93
N SER A 93 14.14 0.20 22.45
CA SER A 93 12.73 0.28 22.86
C SER A 93 12.14 1.56 22.25
N ILE A 94 10.95 1.48 21.65
CA ILE A 94 10.19 2.67 21.22
C ILE A 94 9.55 3.40 22.42
N GLU A 95 9.55 2.80 23.61
CA GLU A 95 9.00 3.38 24.84
C GLU A 95 9.69 4.69 25.23
N ASN A 96 11.01 4.77 25.05
CA ASN A 96 11.77 5.99 25.32
C ASN A 96 11.36 7.13 24.39
N LEU A 97 11.06 6.82 23.11
CA LEU A 97 10.54 7.80 22.15
C LEU A 97 9.16 8.31 22.56
N PHE A 98 8.24 7.41 22.90
CA PHE A 98 6.92 7.83 23.39
C PHE A 98 6.98 8.62 24.70
N SER A 99 7.91 8.29 25.59
CA SER A 99 8.10 8.99 26.85
C SER A 99 8.66 10.39 26.63
N THR A 100 9.69 10.54 25.79
CA THR A 100 10.23 11.87 25.44
C THR A 100 9.20 12.74 24.70
N LEU A 101 8.41 12.16 23.79
CA LEU A 101 7.35 12.91 23.11
C LEU A 101 6.25 13.39 24.08
N LYS A 102 5.94 12.62 25.13
CA LYS A 102 4.97 13.02 26.16
C LYS A 102 5.45 14.18 27.04
N GLU A 103 6.75 14.36 27.19
CA GLU A 103 7.34 15.43 28.00
C GLU A 103 7.47 16.77 27.26
N LEU A 104 7.31 16.78 25.94
CA LEU A 104 7.43 17.98 25.13
C LEU A 104 6.19 18.88 25.23
N SER A 105 6.43 20.19 25.12
CA SER A 105 5.35 21.15 24.92
C SER A 105 4.69 20.97 23.55
N ILE A 106 3.44 21.42 23.43
CA ILE A 106 2.67 21.38 22.17
C ILE A 106 3.44 22.07 21.03
N GLU A 107 4.10 23.20 21.31
CA GLU A 107 4.89 23.93 20.31
C GLU A 107 6.06 23.08 19.80
N ASN A 108 6.77 22.37 20.68
CA ASN A 108 7.89 21.53 20.28
C ASN A 108 7.41 20.23 19.60
N LEU A 109 6.25 19.70 19.98
CA LEU A 109 5.61 18.59 19.26
C LEU A 109 5.28 18.96 17.81
N ASN A 110 4.77 20.17 17.57
CA ASN A 110 4.53 20.65 16.21
C ASN A 110 5.82 20.74 15.40
N LYS A 111 6.93 21.18 16.02
CA LYS A 111 8.25 21.18 15.37
C LYS A 111 8.69 19.77 15.01
N VAL A 112 8.57 18.81 15.93
CA VAL A 112 8.86 17.39 15.67
C VAL A 112 8.06 16.89 14.47
N ASN A 113 6.76 17.19 14.40
CA ASN A 113 5.92 16.79 13.28
C ASN A 113 6.42 17.37 11.94
N ILE A 114 6.74 18.68 11.91
CA ILE A 114 7.29 19.33 10.72
C ILE A 114 8.61 18.70 10.28
N TYR A 115 9.52 18.39 11.22
CA TYR A 115 10.79 17.75 10.88
C TYR A 115 10.60 16.37 10.27
N VAL A 116 9.68 15.57 10.79
CA VAL A 116 9.37 14.24 10.27
C VAL A 116 8.78 14.33 8.86
N GLU A 117 7.81 15.22 8.62
CA GLU A 117 7.21 15.43 7.30
C GLU A 117 8.23 15.89 6.25
N ASN A 118 9.11 16.83 6.62
CA ASN A 118 10.18 17.29 5.74
C ASN A 118 11.17 16.16 5.41
N LEU A 119 11.54 15.35 6.40
CA LEU A 119 12.42 14.21 6.21
C LEU A 119 11.80 13.19 5.24
N LEU A 120 10.51 12.88 5.42
CA LEU A 120 9.78 11.97 4.55
C LEU A 120 9.70 12.51 3.12
N THR A 121 9.42 13.80 2.98
CA THR A 121 9.38 14.47 1.68
C THR A 121 10.73 14.39 0.97
N ASN A 122 11.83 14.64 1.70
CA ASN A 122 13.18 14.53 1.15
C ASN A 122 13.49 13.10 0.68
N GLN A 123 13.13 12.08 1.47
CA GLN A 123 13.32 10.69 1.08
C GLN A 123 12.56 10.36 -0.21
N GLN A 124 11.29 10.78 -0.31
CA GLN A 124 10.48 10.54 -1.51
C GLN A 124 11.04 11.25 -2.74
N MET A 125 11.60 12.46 -2.57
CA MET A 125 12.28 13.17 -3.66
C MET A 125 13.53 12.42 -4.11
N GLU A 126 14.38 11.96 -3.19
CA GLU A 126 15.58 11.19 -3.51
C GLU A 126 15.24 9.90 -4.27
N GLU A 127 14.25 9.15 -3.80
CA GLU A 127 13.75 7.95 -4.48
C GLU A 127 13.23 8.28 -5.89
N ALA A 128 12.46 9.36 -6.06
CA ALA A 128 11.98 9.78 -7.37
C ALA A 128 13.12 10.18 -8.33
N LEU A 129 14.16 10.88 -7.84
CA LEU A 129 15.35 11.23 -8.63
C LEU A 129 16.09 9.97 -9.10
N THR A 130 16.24 8.95 -8.26
CA THR A 130 16.89 7.70 -8.66
C THR A 130 16.12 6.96 -9.75
N VAL A 131 14.80 6.94 -9.67
CA VAL A 131 13.93 6.32 -10.70
C VAL A 131 14.00 7.07 -12.03
N GLN A 132 14.05 8.41 -11.98
CA GLN A 132 14.20 9.26 -13.16
C GLN A 132 15.58 9.10 -13.82
N ALA A 133 16.65 8.98 -13.04
CA ALA A 133 17.99 8.71 -13.56
C ALA A 133 18.13 7.30 -14.16
N ALA A 134 17.41 6.31 -13.62
CA ALA A 134 17.39 4.93 -14.12
C ALA A 134 16.57 4.77 -15.41
N HIS A 135 15.59 5.64 -15.68
CA HIS A 135 15.03 5.84 -17.02
C HIS A 135 16.07 6.58 -17.88
N GLY A 136 17.07 5.85 -18.38
CA GLY A 136 18.04 6.37 -19.35
C GLY A 136 17.34 7.03 -20.53
N ARG A 137 17.93 8.10 -21.08
CA ARG A 137 17.37 8.96 -22.14
C ARG A 137 16.69 8.14 -23.26
N THR A 138 15.37 8.01 -23.20
CA THR A 138 14.55 7.43 -24.27
C THR A 138 14.36 8.38 -25.45
N ASP A 139 14.83 9.62 -25.30
CA ASP A 139 14.57 10.74 -26.21
C ASP A 139 15.62 10.81 -27.34
N ILE A 140 16.70 10.04 -27.22
CA ILE A 140 17.68 9.86 -28.29
C ILE A 140 17.37 8.51 -28.93
N LYS A 141 16.68 8.52 -30.09
CA LYS A 141 16.75 7.37 -30.98
C LYS A 141 18.18 7.27 -31.45
N VAL A 142 18.92 6.26 -31.01
CA VAL A 142 20.18 5.89 -31.67
C VAL A 142 19.79 5.53 -33.10
N THR A 143 20.06 6.42 -34.05
CA THR A 143 19.87 6.15 -35.47
C THR A 143 21.02 5.29 -35.97
N ASP A 144 20.80 4.48 -37.00
CA ASP A 144 21.83 3.60 -37.56
C ASP A 144 23.10 4.39 -37.99
N GLU A 145 22.95 5.67 -38.32
CA GLU A 145 24.04 6.62 -38.63
C GLU A 145 24.95 6.94 -37.42
N MET A 146 24.44 6.87 -36.17
CA MET A 146 25.23 7.12 -34.97
C MET A 146 26.13 5.93 -34.57
N ASN A 147 25.79 4.72 -35.01
CA ASN A 147 26.64 3.53 -34.83
C ASN A 147 27.73 3.43 -35.90
N GLN A 148 27.58 4.13 -37.04
CA GLN A 148 28.50 4.03 -38.18
C GLN A 148 29.86 4.70 -37.91
N HIS A 149 29.92 5.64 -36.96
CA HIS A 149 31.17 6.31 -36.57
C HIS A 149 32.11 5.40 -35.75
N ASP A 150 31.57 4.44 -34.99
CA ASP A 150 32.38 3.52 -34.20
C ASP A 150 32.98 2.40 -35.07
N ASP A 151 32.27 1.99 -36.12
CA ASP A 151 32.76 1.01 -37.11
C ASP A 151 33.81 1.63 -38.08
N ASP A 152 33.64 2.89 -38.48
CA ASP A 152 34.60 3.59 -39.37
C ASP A 152 35.95 3.89 -38.69
N ILE A 153 36.00 4.04 -37.36
CA ILE A 153 37.26 4.20 -36.60
C ILE A 153 38.06 2.89 -36.53
N MET A 154 37.38 1.74 -36.57
CA MET A 154 38.02 0.42 -36.49
C MET A 154 38.62 -0.05 -37.83
N ASP A 155 38.21 0.55 -38.94
CA ASP A 155 38.65 0.19 -40.31
C ASP A 155 39.59 1.23 -40.96
N ASP A 156 39.96 2.31 -40.26
CA ASP A 156 40.97 3.25 -40.77
C ASP A 156 42.37 2.61 -40.75
N LYS A 157 42.88 2.26 -41.94
CA LYS A 157 44.20 1.64 -42.16
C LYS A 157 45.39 2.60 -41.93
N ASN A 158 45.18 3.75 -41.28
CA ASN A 158 46.23 4.71 -40.95
C ASN A 158 46.63 4.73 -39.45
N PHE A 159 46.41 3.62 -38.72
CA PHE A 159 47.19 3.33 -37.52
C PHE A 159 48.50 2.60 -37.85
#